data_AF-A0AAD9D987-F1
#
_entry.id   AF-A0AAD9D987-F1
#
_cell.length_a   1.000
_cell.length_b   1.000
_cell.length_c   1.000
_cell.angle_alpha   90.00
_cell.angle_beta   90.00
_cell.angle_gamma   90.00
#
_symmetry.space_group_name_H-M   'P 1'
#
loop_
_entity.id
_entity.type
_entity.pdbx_description
1 polymer ?
#
loop_
_entity_poly.entity_id
_entity_poly.type
_entity_poly.pdbx_seq_one_letter_code
_entity_poly.pdbx_strand_id
1 'polypeptide(L)'
;MPTTSSSSVHATVSFAKEADVAPDVLSPQPSEKKANSAQESESFVTGDIQTTSQLLKAVDDIYRKCDKDTATVKSLVSSVADHFGLSTISKEMKNSIKERICLLNKSNQYGYVITYAAKRYKQKRFRRDENLSVVTREASHPQYCQLLEYICYVIEEPDAYKLHELVVEIEDELFPVKKKKWVCKVEGCSSTARGGGYCVTHGKKT
;
A
#
# COMPACT_ATOMS: atom_id res chain seq x y z
N MET A 1 -4.02 -55.98 -10.29
CA MET A 1 -4.34 -54.96 -11.31
C MET A 1 -5.65 -54.30 -10.92
N PRO A 2 -5.63 -53.05 -10.43
CA PRO A 2 -6.76 -52.16 -10.66
C PRO A 2 -6.28 -50.82 -11.25
N THR A 3 -6.87 -50.46 -12.38
CA THR A 3 -6.79 -49.14 -13.02
C THR A 3 -7.82 -48.22 -12.37
N THR A 4 -7.38 -47.06 -11.86
CA THR A 4 -8.30 -45.97 -11.51
C THR A 4 -8.04 -44.80 -12.46
N SER A 5 -9.05 -44.53 -13.27
CA SER A 5 -9.09 -43.46 -14.26
C SER A 5 -9.60 -42.19 -13.59
N SER A 6 -8.79 -41.13 -13.59
CA SER A 6 -9.20 -39.79 -13.16
C SER A 6 -9.58 -38.97 -14.40
N SER A 7 -10.86 -38.64 -14.53
CA SER A 7 -11.36 -37.73 -15.56
C SER A 7 -11.51 -36.33 -14.99
N SER A 8 -10.72 -35.43 -15.56
CA SER A 8 -10.69 -33.98 -15.34
C SER A 8 -11.92 -33.31 -15.94
N VAL A 9 -12.62 -32.48 -15.16
CA VAL A 9 -13.67 -31.59 -15.66
C VAL A 9 -13.10 -30.18 -15.81
N HIS A 10 -12.96 -29.73 -17.06
CA HIS A 10 -12.62 -28.36 -17.39
C HIS A 10 -13.87 -27.48 -17.28
N ALA A 11 -13.84 -26.49 -16.38
CA ALA A 11 -14.84 -25.43 -16.32
C ALA A 11 -14.45 -24.30 -17.27
N THR A 12 -15.22 -24.10 -18.33
CA THR A 12 -15.15 -22.94 -19.22
C THR A 12 -15.93 -21.78 -18.61
N VAL A 13 -15.26 -20.67 -18.32
CA VAL A 13 -15.89 -19.41 -17.88
C VAL A 13 -16.04 -18.50 -19.11
N SER A 14 -17.28 -18.24 -19.49
CA SER A 14 -17.65 -17.35 -20.59
C SER A 14 -17.70 -15.91 -20.10
N PHE A 15 -16.87 -15.03 -20.69
CA PHE A 15 -16.93 -13.59 -20.47
C PHE A 15 -18.12 -12.99 -21.23
N ALA A 16 -19.01 -12.32 -20.49
CA ALA A 16 -20.14 -11.58 -21.05
C ALA A 16 -19.71 -10.18 -21.52
N LYS A 17 -20.26 -9.79 -22.67
CA LYS A 17 -20.09 -8.54 -23.40
C LYS A 17 -20.42 -7.29 -22.58
N GLU A 18 -19.54 -6.29 -22.70
CA GLU A 18 -19.79 -4.87 -22.46
C GLU A 18 -20.92 -4.35 -23.36
N ALA A 19 -21.80 -3.54 -22.78
CA ALA A 19 -22.85 -2.82 -23.49
C ALA A 19 -22.48 -1.33 -23.57
N ASP A 20 -22.40 -0.83 -24.79
CA ASP A 20 -22.31 0.58 -25.15
C ASP A 20 -23.48 1.37 -24.54
N VAL A 21 -23.15 2.40 -23.74
CA VAL A 21 -24.09 3.44 -23.31
C VAL A 21 -23.62 4.77 -23.88
N ALA A 22 -24.40 5.27 -24.83
CA ALA A 22 -24.25 6.60 -25.41
C ALA A 22 -24.62 7.69 -24.38
N PRO A 23 -23.89 8.82 -24.34
CA PRO A 23 -24.39 10.03 -23.70
C PRO A 23 -24.95 11.00 -24.76
N ASP A 24 -26.28 11.02 -24.86
CA ASP A 24 -27.04 12.17 -25.35
C ASP A 24 -27.53 12.92 -24.11
N VAL A 25 -27.34 14.24 -24.08
CA VAL A 25 -28.24 15.26 -23.50
C VAL A 25 -27.54 16.62 -23.55
N LEU A 26 -28.08 17.43 -24.45
CA LEU A 26 -27.93 18.86 -24.62
C LEU A 26 -28.27 19.67 -23.36
N SER A 27 -27.80 20.93 -23.37
CA SER A 27 -28.44 22.17 -22.85
C SER A 27 -27.54 22.99 -21.88
N PRO A 28 -27.87 24.25 -21.59
CA PRO A 28 -27.79 25.40 -22.50
C PRO A 28 -26.96 26.56 -21.90
N GLN A 29 -26.47 27.46 -22.75
CA GLN A 29 -25.84 28.72 -22.31
C GLN A 29 -26.88 29.75 -21.83
N PRO A 30 -26.59 30.52 -20.77
CA PRO A 30 -27.23 31.80 -20.56
C PRO A 30 -26.24 32.96 -20.64
N SER A 31 -26.40 33.71 -21.75
CA SER A 31 -26.45 35.17 -21.84
C SER A 31 -25.74 36.03 -20.78
N GLU A 32 -24.79 36.80 -21.31
CA GLU A 32 -24.27 38.08 -20.85
C GLU A 32 -25.36 39.04 -20.33
N LYS A 33 -25.10 39.74 -19.21
CA LYS A 33 -25.68 41.05 -18.92
C LYS A 33 -24.93 41.83 -17.83
N LYS A 34 -24.38 42.96 -18.27
CA LYS A 34 -24.30 44.30 -17.64
C LYS A 34 -23.43 44.53 -16.39
N ALA A 35 -22.31 45.20 -16.69
CA ALA A 35 -21.81 46.46 -16.15
C ALA A 35 -22.57 47.17 -14.99
N ASN A 36 -21.72 47.79 -14.16
CA ASN A 36 -21.91 48.89 -13.20
C ASN A 36 -22.10 48.47 -11.73
N SER A 37 -21.03 48.61 -10.94
CA SER A 37 -21.05 49.50 -9.79
C SER A 37 -19.63 49.71 -9.26
N ALA A 38 -19.13 50.94 -9.42
CA ALA A 38 -17.98 51.42 -8.69
C ALA A 38 -18.45 51.74 -7.27
N GLN A 39 -18.03 50.95 -6.29
CA GLN A 39 -18.18 51.27 -4.88
C GLN A 39 -16.86 51.02 -4.16
N GLU A 40 -16.22 52.14 -3.85
CA GLU A 40 -15.39 52.44 -2.70
C GLU A 40 -14.54 51.30 -2.13
N SER A 41 -13.26 51.38 -2.50
CA SER A 41 -12.12 50.74 -1.86
C SER A 41 -12.02 51.13 -0.39
N GLU A 42 -12.66 50.36 0.49
CA GLU A 42 -12.20 50.24 1.87
C GLU A 42 -10.87 49.49 1.84
N SER A 43 -9.82 50.18 2.27
CA SER A 43 -8.50 49.63 2.49
C SER A 43 -8.59 48.57 3.58
N PHE A 44 -8.91 47.34 3.18
CA PHE A 44 -8.76 46.16 4.01
C PHE A 44 -7.28 46.11 4.39
N VAL A 45 -7.01 46.36 5.67
CA VAL A 45 -5.72 46.08 6.29
C VAL A 45 -5.36 44.68 5.82
N THR A 46 -4.24 44.56 5.08
CA THR A 46 -3.61 43.30 4.70
C THR A 46 -3.15 42.62 5.99
N GLY A 47 -4.12 42.15 6.77
CA GLY A 47 -3.93 41.15 7.80
C GLY A 47 -3.49 39.93 7.03
N ASP A 48 -2.27 39.50 7.32
CA ASP A 48 -1.58 38.39 6.67
C ASP A 48 -2.57 37.28 6.34
N ILE A 49 -2.89 37.15 5.04
CA ILE A 49 -3.73 36.05 4.55
C ILE A 49 -2.94 34.80 4.89
N GLN A 50 -3.31 34.16 6.00
CA GLN A 50 -2.69 32.93 6.43
C GLN A 50 -2.77 31.95 5.27
N THR A 51 -1.61 31.61 4.76
CA THR A 51 -1.54 30.76 3.57
C THR A 51 -2.09 29.40 3.94
N THR A 52 -2.90 28.79 3.07
CA THR A 52 -3.45 27.43 3.26
C THR A 52 -2.38 26.42 3.70
N SER A 53 -1.14 26.58 3.24
CA SER A 53 0.01 25.79 3.67
C SER A 53 0.32 25.88 5.18
N GLN A 54 0.27 27.08 5.77
CA GLN A 54 0.52 27.28 7.21
C GLN A 54 -0.58 26.62 8.05
N LEU A 55 -1.84 26.73 7.62
CA LEU A 55 -2.97 26.05 8.24
C LEU A 55 -2.76 24.53 8.25
N LEU A 56 -2.46 23.93 7.09
CA LEU A 56 -2.28 22.48 6.98
C LEU A 56 -1.10 21.99 7.82
N LYS A 57 -0.02 22.76 7.90
CA LYS A 57 1.12 22.44 8.77
C LYS A 57 0.73 22.45 10.26
N ALA A 58 -0.05 23.43 10.69
CA ALA A 58 -0.56 23.48 12.06
C ALA A 58 -1.48 22.30 12.38
N VAL A 59 -2.34 21.88 11.42
CA VAL A 59 -3.17 20.69 11.55
C VAL A 59 -2.31 19.44 11.79
N ASP A 60 -1.26 19.24 10.99
CA ASP A 60 -0.37 18.09 11.13
C ASP A 60 0.34 18.05 12.49
N ASP A 61 0.77 19.21 12.99
CA ASP A 61 1.47 19.35 14.27
C ASP A 61 0.55 19.15 15.47
N ILE A 62 -0.67 19.68 15.41
CA ILE A 62 -1.71 19.45 16.43
C ILE A 62 -2.10 17.96 16.43
N TYR A 63 -2.39 17.40 15.26
CA TYR A 63 -2.78 16.00 15.13
C TYR A 63 -1.69 15.04 15.65
N ARG A 64 -0.40 15.33 15.44
CA ARG A 64 0.70 14.52 15.99
C ARG A 64 0.83 14.57 17.50
N LYS A 65 0.44 15.69 18.12
CA LYS A 65 0.51 15.88 19.59
C LYS A 65 -0.74 15.36 20.30
N CYS A 66 -1.86 15.28 19.61
CA CYS A 66 -3.10 14.76 20.17
C CYS A 66 -3.04 13.24 20.39
N ASP A 67 -3.70 12.81 21.46
CA ASP A 67 -3.98 11.41 21.70
C ASP A 67 -5.03 10.91 20.68
N LYS A 68 -4.65 9.92 19.88
CA LYS A 68 -5.42 9.43 18.73
C LYS A 68 -6.68 8.67 19.16
N ASP A 69 -6.69 8.13 20.38
CA ASP A 69 -7.82 7.34 20.88
C ASP A 69 -8.95 8.24 21.41
N THR A 70 -8.62 9.47 21.79
CA THR A 70 -9.57 10.44 22.38
C THR A 70 -9.86 11.63 21.48
N ALA A 71 -9.00 11.92 20.50
CA ALA A 71 -9.17 13.05 19.60
C ALA A 71 -10.36 12.87 18.65
N THR A 72 -11.28 13.83 18.67
CA THR A 72 -12.36 13.93 17.69
C THR A 72 -12.00 14.96 16.63
N VAL A 73 -12.56 14.84 15.42
CA VAL A 73 -12.42 15.86 14.37
C VAL A 73 -12.85 17.24 14.89
N LYS A 74 -13.87 17.29 15.76
CA LYS A 74 -14.35 18.53 16.36
C LYS A 74 -13.30 19.15 17.29
N SER A 75 -12.69 18.37 18.18
CA SER A 75 -11.66 18.88 19.09
C SER A 75 -10.43 19.38 18.33
N LEU A 76 -10.02 18.66 17.27
CA LEU A 76 -8.91 19.09 16.41
C LEU A 76 -9.21 20.41 15.69
N VAL A 77 -10.39 20.56 15.10
CA VAL A 77 -10.81 21.82 14.45
C VAL A 77 -10.83 22.97 15.46
N SER A 78 -11.31 22.73 16.68
CA SER A 78 -11.27 23.73 17.76
C SER A 78 -9.84 24.09 18.14
N SER A 79 -8.94 23.12 18.34
CA SER A 79 -7.54 23.40 18.66
C SER A 79 -6.82 24.16 17.55
N VAL A 80 -7.18 23.94 16.28
CA VAL A 80 -6.66 24.73 15.16
C VAL A 80 -7.20 26.16 15.22
N ALA A 81 -8.48 26.36 15.55
CA ALA A 81 -9.06 27.69 15.75
C ALA A 81 -8.29 28.47 16.83
N ASP A 82 -8.07 27.80 17.98
CA ASP A 82 -7.38 28.37 19.13
C ASP A 82 -5.93 28.73 18.81
N HIS A 83 -5.23 27.88 18.04
CA HIS A 83 -3.85 28.13 17.60
C HIS A 83 -3.70 29.40 16.76
N PHE A 84 -4.73 29.75 15.98
CA PHE A 84 -4.74 30.95 15.14
C PHE A 84 -5.50 32.13 15.77
N GLY A 85 -6.04 31.99 16.98
CA GLY A 85 -6.81 33.02 17.67
C GLY A 85 -8.15 33.35 16.99
N LEU A 86 -8.76 32.37 16.31
CA LEU A 86 -9.98 32.57 15.53
C LEU A 86 -11.21 32.20 16.37
N SER A 87 -12.13 33.14 16.55
CA SER A 87 -13.42 32.88 17.22
C SER A 87 -14.34 31.99 16.39
N THR A 88 -14.28 32.11 15.07
CA THR A 88 -15.05 31.30 14.12
C THR A 88 -14.20 30.90 12.93
N ILE A 89 -14.25 29.62 12.57
CA ILE A 89 -13.60 29.08 11.37
C ILE A 89 -14.58 29.13 10.19
N SER A 90 -14.12 29.62 9.04
CA SER A 90 -14.91 29.61 7.81
C SER A 90 -15.22 28.18 7.35
N LYS A 91 -16.35 27.98 6.65
CA LYS A 91 -16.77 26.66 6.18
C LYS A 91 -15.71 25.99 5.29
N GLU A 92 -15.06 26.77 4.44
CA GLU A 92 -13.99 26.31 3.55
C GLU A 92 -12.78 25.80 4.34
N MET A 93 -12.29 26.60 5.28
CA MET A 93 -11.14 26.24 6.11
C MET A 93 -11.42 24.99 6.96
N LYS A 94 -12.65 24.87 7.49
CA LYS A 94 -13.12 23.66 8.19
C LYS A 94 -13.10 22.42 7.29
N ASN A 95 -13.45 22.55 6.01
CA ASN A 95 -13.42 21.43 5.07
C ASN A 95 -11.98 21.01 4.77
N SER A 96 -11.07 21.97 4.53
CA SER A 96 -9.65 21.67 4.31
C SER A 96 -9.01 20.96 5.53
N ILE A 97 -9.33 21.39 6.75
CA ILE A 97 -8.87 20.71 7.98
C ILE A 97 -9.41 19.28 8.04
N LYS A 98 -10.70 19.05 7.76
CA LYS A 98 -11.31 17.71 7.78
C LYS A 98 -10.68 16.77 6.76
N GLU A 99 -10.49 17.25 5.54
CA GLU A 99 -9.86 16.46 4.48
C GLU A 99 -8.44 16.07 4.86
N ARG A 100 -7.66 17.00 5.43
CA ARG A 100 -6.32 16.71 5.92
C ARG A 100 -6.31 15.67 7.04
N ILE A 101 -7.19 15.79 8.04
CA ILE A 101 -7.31 14.79 9.12
C ILE A 101 -7.69 13.42 8.55
N CYS A 102 -8.58 13.35 7.55
CA CYS A 102 -8.94 12.10 6.89
C CYS A 102 -7.72 11.43 6.23
N LEU A 103 -6.88 12.20 5.53
CA LEU A 103 -5.62 11.70 4.95
C LEU A 103 -4.65 11.20 6.03
N LEU A 104 -4.50 11.92 7.14
CA LEU A 104 -3.64 11.51 8.25
C LEU A 104 -4.13 10.21 8.92
N ASN A 105 -5.45 10.04 9.09
CA ASN A 105 -6.05 8.80 9.59
C ASN A 105 -5.76 7.62 8.66
N LYS A 106 -5.94 7.79 7.34
CA LYS A 106 -5.60 6.76 6.34
C LYS A 106 -4.12 6.39 6.39
N SER A 107 -3.22 7.37 6.43
CA SER A 107 -1.77 7.13 6.48
C SER A 107 -1.33 6.37 7.74
N ASN A 108 -1.94 6.62 8.90
CA ASN A 108 -1.69 5.84 10.12
C ASN A 108 -2.13 4.38 9.97
N GLN A 109 -3.29 4.15 9.32
CA GLN A 109 -3.81 2.80 9.09
C GLN A 109 -2.82 1.98 8.24
N TYR A 110 -2.29 2.56 7.16
CA TYR A 110 -1.30 1.90 6.31
C TYR A 110 0.07 1.76 6.99
N GLY A 111 0.50 2.73 7.79
CA GLY A 111 1.76 2.65 8.53
C GLY A 111 1.81 1.47 9.51
N TYR A 112 0.69 1.15 10.16
CA TYR A 112 0.60 -0.04 11.02
C TYR A 112 0.69 -1.35 10.23
N VAL A 113 0.04 -1.41 9.06
CA VAL A 113 0.09 -2.59 8.19
C VAL A 113 1.51 -2.84 7.67
N ILE A 114 2.20 -1.79 7.21
CA ILE A 114 3.58 -1.89 6.72
C ILE A 114 4.54 -2.34 7.82
N THR A 115 4.44 -1.75 9.02
CA THR A 115 5.32 -2.12 10.14
C THR A 115 5.03 -3.54 10.66
N TYR A 116 3.78 -3.97 10.67
CA TYR A 116 3.40 -5.34 11.03
C TYR A 116 3.90 -6.36 10.00
N ALA A 117 3.71 -6.09 8.70
CA ALA A 117 4.20 -6.92 7.61
C ALA A 117 5.73 -7.07 7.66
N ALA A 118 6.45 -5.97 7.88
CA ALA A 118 7.90 -5.97 8.02
C ALA A 118 8.38 -6.80 9.24
N LYS A 119 7.71 -6.69 10.40
CA LYS A 119 8.01 -7.51 11.58
C LYS A 119 7.76 -9.00 11.33
N ARG A 120 6.63 -9.35 10.71
CA ARG A 120 6.26 -10.75 10.42
C ARG A 120 7.18 -11.38 9.37
N TYR A 121 7.62 -10.61 8.37
CA TYR A 121 8.63 -11.05 7.40
C TYR A 121 9.96 -11.38 8.10
N LYS A 122 10.47 -10.48 8.94
CA LYS A 122 11.68 -10.73 9.75
C LYS A 122 11.56 -12.02 10.58
N GLN A 123 10.39 -12.25 11.19
CA GLN A 123 10.15 -13.43 12.02
C GLN A 123 10.04 -14.74 11.22
N LYS A 124 9.34 -14.75 10.07
CA LYS A 124 9.27 -15.93 9.19
C LYS A 124 10.63 -16.29 8.59
N ARG A 125 11.45 -15.28 8.23
CA ARG A 125 12.81 -15.50 7.73
C ARG A 125 13.71 -16.09 8.81
N PHE A 126 13.66 -15.56 10.03
CA PHE A 126 14.40 -16.12 11.16
C PHE A 126 14.13 -17.63 11.34
N ARG A 127 12.87 -18.06 11.21
CA ARG A 127 12.50 -19.50 11.27
C ARG A 127 12.96 -20.33 10.07
N ARG A 128 13.15 -19.73 8.88
CA ARG A 128 13.68 -20.44 7.71
C ARG A 128 15.20 -20.60 7.78
N ASP A 129 15.91 -19.57 8.26
CA ASP A 129 17.37 -19.60 8.35
C ASP A 129 17.87 -20.61 9.41
N GLU A 130 17.05 -20.93 10.42
CA GLU A 130 17.37 -21.97 11.43
C GLU A 130 17.39 -23.41 10.85
N ASN A 131 16.71 -23.66 9.74
CA ASN A 131 16.69 -24.95 9.04
C ASN A 131 17.54 -24.97 7.75
N LEU A 132 18.09 -23.83 7.33
CA LEU A 132 18.94 -23.73 6.14
C LEU A 132 20.38 -23.63 6.60
N SER A 133 21.13 -24.74 6.53
CA SER A 133 22.55 -24.78 6.84
C SER A 133 23.28 -23.66 6.10
N VAL A 134 23.67 -22.63 6.88
CA VAL A 134 24.52 -21.48 6.58
C VAL A 134 25.02 -21.44 5.13
N VAL A 135 24.16 -21.01 4.22
CA VAL A 135 24.61 -20.29 3.04
C VAL A 135 24.40 -18.84 3.39
N THR A 136 25.49 -18.15 3.67
CA THR A 136 25.58 -16.70 3.84
C THR A 136 25.06 -16.00 2.57
N ARG A 137 23.74 -15.96 2.38
CA ARG A 137 23.11 -14.95 1.55
C ARG A 137 23.19 -13.69 2.38
N GLU A 138 24.20 -12.89 2.08
CA GLU A 138 24.39 -11.55 2.63
C GLU A 138 23.04 -10.86 2.76
N ALA A 139 22.82 -10.36 3.97
CA ALA A 139 21.62 -9.70 4.38
C ALA A 139 21.31 -8.53 3.44
N SER A 140 20.02 -8.24 3.30
CA SER A 140 19.44 -7.13 2.53
C SER A 140 19.71 -7.16 1.02
N HIS A 141 18.69 -7.53 0.24
CA HIS A 141 18.51 -6.84 -1.03
C HIS A 141 18.01 -5.43 -0.64
N PRO A 142 18.82 -4.36 -0.76
CA PRO A 142 18.46 -3.03 -0.26
C PRO A 142 17.14 -2.51 -0.86
N GLN A 143 16.72 -3.08 -2.00
CA GLN A 143 15.51 -2.71 -2.70
C GLN A 143 14.25 -3.46 -2.20
N TYR A 144 14.33 -4.47 -1.33
CA TYR A 144 13.13 -5.20 -0.89
C TYR A 144 12.15 -4.32 -0.12
N CYS A 145 12.67 -3.48 0.78
CA CYS A 145 11.84 -2.51 1.50
C CYS A 145 11.23 -1.47 0.55
N GLN A 146 11.99 -1.03 -0.47
CA GLN A 146 11.49 -0.10 -1.49
C GLN A 146 10.41 -0.75 -2.38
N LEU A 147 10.56 -2.04 -2.68
CA LEU A 147 9.58 -2.80 -3.44
C LEU A 147 8.28 -2.96 -2.65
N LEU A 148 8.38 -3.28 -1.36
CA LEU A 148 7.23 -3.33 -0.46
C LEU A 148 6.52 -1.98 -0.38
N GLU A 149 7.26 -0.89 -0.23
CA GLU A 149 6.70 0.47 -0.19
C GLU A 149 6.02 0.84 -1.52
N TYR A 150 6.64 0.51 -2.66
CA TYR A 150 6.07 0.71 -3.99
C TYR A 150 4.80 -0.12 -4.20
N ILE A 151 4.80 -1.40 -3.82
CA ILE A 151 3.63 -2.28 -3.93
C ILE A 151 2.49 -1.79 -3.03
N CYS A 152 2.79 -1.33 -1.80
CA CYS A 152 1.81 -0.69 -0.93
C CYS A 152 1.22 0.58 -1.55
N TYR A 153 2.07 1.38 -2.20
CA TYR A 153 1.68 2.63 -2.83
C TYR A 153 0.81 2.42 -4.07
N VAL A 154 1.12 1.40 -4.90
CA VAL A 154 0.45 1.18 -6.18
C VAL A 154 -0.86 0.42 -6.04
N ILE A 155 -0.92 -0.60 -5.18
CA ILE A 155 -2.03 -1.55 -5.19
C ILE A 155 -3.18 -1.07 -4.29
N GLU A 156 -2.95 -0.07 -3.42
CA GLU A 156 -3.91 0.40 -2.40
C GLU A 156 -4.60 -0.76 -1.65
N GLU A 157 -4.00 -1.96 -1.61
CA GLU A 157 -4.66 -3.14 -1.08
C GLU A 157 -4.65 -3.09 0.45
N PRO A 158 -5.82 -3.03 1.10
CA PRO A 158 -5.90 -2.94 2.56
C PRO A 158 -5.60 -4.29 3.22
N ASP A 159 -5.69 -5.39 2.48
CA ASP A 159 -5.43 -6.73 3.00
C ASP A 159 -3.93 -7.08 2.98
N ALA A 160 -3.35 -7.16 4.18
CA ALA A 160 -1.96 -7.51 4.39
C ALA A 160 -1.58 -8.91 3.85
N TYR A 161 -2.52 -9.86 3.76
CA TYR A 161 -2.24 -11.20 3.23
C TYR A 161 -2.07 -11.18 1.72
N LYS A 162 -2.99 -10.53 1.00
CA LYS A 162 -2.88 -10.36 -0.45
C LYS A 162 -1.65 -9.56 -0.84
N LEU A 163 -1.34 -8.50 -0.09
CA LEU A 163 -0.13 -7.71 -0.29
C LEU A 163 1.13 -8.57 -0.14
N HIS A 164 1.16 -9.48 0.84
CA HIS A 164 2.27 -10.41 1.00
C HIS A 164 2.37 -11.41 -0.16
N GLU A 165 1.25 -11.94 -0.66
CA GLU A 165 1.25 -12.83 -1.83
C GLU A 165 1.76 -12.12 -3.08
N LEU A 166 1.31 -10.89 -3.33
CA LEU A 166 1.78 -10.07 -4.45
C LEU A 166 3.28 -9.79 -4.37
N VAL A 167 3.80 -9.51 -3.17
CA VAL A 167 5.25 -9.33 -2.97
C VAL A 167 6.01 -10.62 -3.26
N VAL A 168 5.49 -11.78 -2.87
CA VAL A 168 6.12 -13.08 -3.15
C VAL A 168 6.12 -13.37 -4.66
N GLU A 169 5.01 -13.11 -5.34
CA GLU A 169 4.92 -13.27 -6.80
C GLU A 169 5.91 -12.36 -7.53
N ILE A 170 5.99 -11.09 -7.14
CA ILE A 170 6.94 -10.14 -7.72
C ILE A 170 8.39 -10.53 -7.38
N GLU A 171 8.67 -11.01 -6.17
CA GLU A 171 9.99 -11.54 -5.83
C GLU A 171 10.37 -12.73 -6.71
N ASP A 172 9.44 -13.65 -6.95
CA ASP A 172 9.67 -14.82 -7.80
C ASP A 172 9.87 -14.44 -9.28
N GLU A 173 9.16 -13.41 -9.76
CA GLU A 173 9.27 -12.89 -11.12
C GLU A 173 10.57 -12.09 -11.34
N LEU A 174 10.91 -11.17 -10.43
CA LEU A 174 12.09 -10.32 -10.52
C LEU A 174 13.38 -11.06 -10.16
N PHE A 175 13.30 -12.01 -9.23
CA PHE A 175 14.45 -12.74 -8.71
C PHE A 175 14.22 -14.26 -8.78
N PRO A 176 14.08 -14.83 -10.00
CA PRO A 176 13.93 -16.26 -10.14
C PRO A 176 15.15 -16.93 -9.52
N VAL A 177 14.95 -17.54 -8.36
CA VAL A 177 16.03 -18.21 -7.64
C VAL A 177 16.45 -19.38 -8.51
N LYS A 178 17.59 -19.24 -9.21
CA LYS A 178 18.21 -20.33 -9.94
C LYS A 178 18.48 -21.45 -8.93
N LYS A 179 17.57 -22.42 -8.86
CA LYS A 179 17.71 -23.58 -7.98
C LYS A 179 19.00 -24.27 -8.39
N LYS A 180 20.04 -24.21 -7.53
CA LYS A 180 21.29 -24.91 -7.79
C LYS A 180 20.93 -26.39 -7.99
N LYS A 181 21.25 -26.93 -9.15
CA LYS A 181 21.11 -28.36 -9.41
C LYS A 181 22.15 -29.06 -8.53
N TRP A 182 21.68 -29.73 -7.49
CA TRP A 182 22.55 -30.54 -6.64
C TRP A 182 22.98 -31.78 -7.42
N VAL A 183 24.26 -32.12 -7.37
CA VAL A 183 24.78 -33.40 -7.86
C VAL A 183 24.71 -34.45 -6.75
N CYS A 184 24.63 -35.72 -7.14
CA CYS A 184 24.63 -36.83 -6.20
C CYS A 184 25.93 -36.85 -5.37
N LYS A 185 25.84 -37.12 -4.07
CA LYS A 185 26.99 -37.24 -3.14
C LYS A 185 27.86 -38.48 -3.34
N VAL A 186 27.43 -39.43 -4.16
CA VAL A 186 28.20 -40.65 -4.46
C VAL A 186 29.32 -40.31 -5.44
N GLU A 187 30.56 -40.63 -5.09
CA GLU A 187 31.73 -40.38 -5.94
C GLU A 187 31.55 -41.01 -7.33
N GLY A 188 31.87 -40.25 -8.38
CA GLY A 188 31.67 -40.67 -9.77
C GLY A 188 30.24 -40.56 -10.30
N CYS A 189 29.25 -40.16 -9.49
CA CYS A 189 27.87 -40.00 -9.94
C CYS A 189 27.56 -38.56 -10.37
N SER A 190 27.37 -38.33 -11.67
CA SER A 190 26.99 -37.03 -12.24
C SER A 190 25.48 -36.77 -12.28
N SER A 191 24.67 -37.66 -11.70
CA SER A 191 23.21 -37.54 -11.70
C SER A 191 22.73 -36.42 -10.77
N THR A 192 21.64 -35.75 -11.15
CA THR A 192 21.00 -34.72 -10.32
C THR A 192 20.33 -35.33 -9.08
N ALA A 193 20.61 -34.77 -7.91
CA ALA A 193 20.00 -35.17 -6.65
C ALA A 193 18.55 -34.64 -6.53
N ARG A 194 17.65 -35.44 -5.95
CA ARG A 194 16.22 -35.09 -5.77
C ARG A 194 15.84 -34.73 -4.32
N GLY A 195 16.82 -34.34 -3.51
CA GLY A 195 16.65 -34.07 -2.08
C GLY A 195 17.56 -34.98 -1.24
N GLY A 196 18.03 -34.50 -0.08
CA GLY A 196 18.95 -35.25 0.79
C GLY A 196 20.37 -35.46 0.24
N GLY A 197 20.68 -34.95 -0.97
CA GLY A 197 21.98 -35.07 -1.62
C GLY A 197 22.18 -36.34 -2.45
N TYR A 198 21.15 -37.15 -2.69
CA TYR A 198 21.24 -38.39 -3.45
C TYR A 198 20.32 -38.38 -4.68
N CYS A 199 20.75 -39.04 -5.76
CA CYS A 199 19.92 -39.28 -6.94
C CYS A 199 18.93 -40.44 -6.69
N VAL A 200 18.02 -40.69 -7.65
CA VAL A 200 16.99 -41.74 -7.52
C VAL A 200 17.59 -43.14 -7.39
N THR A 201 18.75 -43.39 -8.00
CA THR A 201 19.41 -44.71 -7.95
C THR A 201 20.06 -44.96 -6.58
N HIS A 202 20.74 -43.96 -6.03
CA HIS A 202 21.45 -44.08 -4.75
C HIS A 202 20.60 -43.73 -3.52
N GLY A 203 19.48 -43.01 -3.69
CA GLY A 203 18.60 -42.59 -2.61
C GLY A 203 17.57 -43.62 -2.17
N LYS A 204 17.57 -44.82 -2.75
CA LYS A 204 16.74 -45.93 -2.25
C LYS A 204 17.29 -46.32 -0.89
N LYS A 205 16.61 -45.89 0.18
CA LYS A 205 16.81 -46.41 1.54
C LYS A 205 16.66 -47.93 1.47
N THR A 206 17.79 -48.63 1.53
CA THR A 206 17.85 -50.04 1.93
C THR A 206 17.35 -50.18 3.34
#